data_AF-A0A202DQC2-F1
#
_entry.id   AF-A0A202DQC2-F1
#
_cell.length_a   1.000
_cell.length_b   1.000
_cell.length_c   1.000
_cell.angle_alpha   90.00
_cell.angle_beta   90.00
_cell.angle_gamma   90.00
#
_symmetry.space_group_name_H-M   'P 1'
#
loop_
_entity.id
_entity.type
_entity.pdbx_description
1 polymer ?
#
loop_
_entity_poly.entity_id
_entity_poly.type
_entity_poly.pdbx_seq_one_letter_code
_entity_poly.pdbx_strand_id
1 'polypeptide(L)'
;MDDVTGFKTDSGQISDLIELFGQFGVSDTFKFGQIVGPNGQNTLLFEDQYQAWLTPRQPKPPRIQANIKQAAELQKRLDDTPGLTQTALARELGMDRTTLIRLLNLTWLSPAIKDYINRLGPDTLQCPLTKKHLRQLTTIQDSEIQTEKFSQLIESLKGDYSKNTKLPTFQILSTSSRALSLSKRSNFPGESGPTNRNMECLALGKHQE
;
A
#
# COMPACT_ATOMS: atom_id res chain seq x y z
N MET A 1 44.60 -23.13 -9.80
CA MET A 1 44.99 -21.71 -9.97
C MET A 1 45.13 -21.57 -11.47
N ASP A 2 44.03 -21.23 -12.12
CA ASP A 2 43.94 -21.22 -13.58
C ASP A 2 43.79 -19.77 -14.02
N ASP A 3 44.78 -19.33 -14.80
CA ASP A 3 44.91 -17.99 -15.36
C ASP A 3 43.74 -17.70 -16.31
N VAL A 4 43.01 -16.62 -16.01
CA VAL A 4 41.98 -16.07 -16.89
C VAL A 4 42.68 -15.38 -18.06
N THR A 5 42.58 -16.00 -19.23
CA THR A 5 43.10 -15.51 -20.50
C THR A 5 42.46 -14.16 -20.86
N GLY A 6 43.29 -13.11 -20.86
CA GLY A 6 42.92 -11.80 -21.37
C GLY A 6 42.70 -11.84 -22.88
N PHE A 7 41.48 -11.58 -23.32
CA PHE A 7 41.18 -11.30 -24.73
C PHE A 7 41.73 -9.92 -25.08
N LYS A 8 42.92 -9.89 -25.69
CA LYS A 8 43.41 -8.71 -26.41
C LYS A 8 42.64 -8.63 -27.73
N THR A 9 41.75 -7.65 -27.83
CA THR A 9 41.12 -7.27 -29.10
C THR A 9 42.10 -6.37 -29.84
N ASP A 10 42.72 -6.88 -30.90
CA ASP A 10 43.50 -6.08 -31.81
C ASP A 10 42.56 -5.07 -32.51
N SER A 11 42.79 -3.79 -32.27
CA SER A 11 41.96 -2.66 -32.70
C SER A 11 41.84 -2.50 -34.22
N GLY A 12 42.50 -3.35 -35.01
CA GLY A 12 42.48 -3.32 -36.48
C GLY A 12 41.25 -3.97 -37.13
N GLN A 13 40.55 -4.88 -36.46
CA GLN A 13 39.45 -5.64 -37.11
C GLN A 13 38.09 -4.93 -37.10
N ILE A 14 37.92 -3.86 -36.32
CA ILE A 14 36.65 -3.13 -36.25
C ILE A 14 36.48 -2.23 -37.48
N SER A 15 37.58 -1.71 -38.03
CA SER A 15 37.58 -0.79 -39.17
C SER A 15 37.08 -1.46 -40.47
N ASP A 16 37.51 -2.70 -40.73
CA ASP A 16 37.12 -3.43 -41.95
C ASP A 16 35.63 -3.83 -41.95
N LEU A 17 35.05 -4.04 -40.77
CA LEU A 17 33.60 -4.29 -40.65
C LEU A 17 32.78 -3.05 -41.01
N ILE A 18 33.25 -1.85 -40.66
CA ILE A 18 32.54 -0.59 -40.93
C ILE A 18 32.45 -0.32 -42.44
N GLU A 19 33.49 -0.63 -43.22
CA GLU A 19 33.47 -0.45 -44.68
C GLU A 19 32.50 -1.41 -45.38
N LEU A 20 32.39 -2.66 -44.92
CA LEU A 20 31.50 -3.66 -45.52
C LEU A 20 30.01 -3.27 -45.37
N PHE A 21 29.61 -2.70 -44.23
CA PHE A 21 28.22 -2.27 -43.99
C PHE A 21 27.82 -1.02 -44.78
N GLY A 22 28.79 -0.17 -45.16
CA GLY A 22 28.53 1.00 -46.00
C GLY A 22 28.00 0.68 -47.40
N GLN A 23 28.32 -0.51 -47.94
CA GLN A 23 27.89 -0.94 -49.27
C GLN A 23 26.40 -1.32 -49.35
N PHE A 24 25.76 -1.67 -48.22
CA PHE A 24 24.36 -2.08 -48.20
C PHE A 24 23.37 -0.91 -48.09
N GLY A 25 23.85 0.34 -48.03
CA GLY A 25 22.98 1.52 -47.92
C GLY A 25 22.20 1.60 -46.59
N VAL A 26 22.53 0.75 -45.61
CA VAL A 26 21.92 0.75 -44.27
C VAL A 26 22.81 1.59 -43.36
N SER A 27 22.70 2.91 -43.46
CA SER A 27 23.30 3.81 -42.47
C SER A 27 22.40 3.89 -41.23
N ASP A 28 22.23 2.79 -40.51
CA ASP A 28 21.55 2.84 -39.22
C ASP A 28 22.47 3.53 -38.22
N THR A 29 22.18 4.80 -37.98
CA THR A 29 22.85 5.60 -36.96
C THR A 29 22.30 5.16 -35.61
N PHE A 30 22.82 4.05 -35.08
CA PHE A 30 22.43 3.57 -33.76
C PHE A 30 22.94 4.54 -32.68
N LYS A 31 22.02 5.29 -32.09
CA LYS A 31 22.30 6.14 -30.93
C LYS A 31 22.06 5.35 -29.65
N PHE A 32 23.08 5.32 -28.80
CA PHE A 32 23.01 4.71 -27.48
C PHE A 32 23.26 5.79 -26.42
N GLY A 33 22.46 5.76 -25.36
CA GLY A 33 22.69 6.54 -24.16
C GLY A 33 23.34 5.68 -23.08
N GLN A 34 24.38 6.19 -22.41
CA GLN A 34 24.96 5.56 -21.23
C GLN A 34 24.33 6.17 -19.97
N ILE A 35 23.78 5.32 -19.09
CA ILE A 35 23.26 5.75 -17.78
C ILE A 35 23.94 4.99 -16.65
N VAL A 36 24.06 5.63 -15.48
CA VAL A 36 24.51 4.99 -14.25
C VAL A 36 23.29 4.58 -13.44
N GLY A 37 23.11 3.26 -13.24
CA GLY A 37 22.02 2.70 -12.46
C GLY A 37 22.12 3.03 -10.96
N PRO A 38 21.06 2.80 -10.18
CA PRO A 38 21.04 3.05 -8.74
C PRO A 38 22.04 2.20 -7.93
N ASN A 39 22.57 1.13 -8.52
CA ASN A 39 23.63 0.28 -7.96
C ASN A 39 25.04 0.68 -8.44
N GLY A 40 25.18 1.80 -9.17
CA GLY A 40 26.44 2.25 -9.74
C GLY A 40 26.87 1.52 -11.00
N GLN A 41 26.06 0.61 -11.55
CA GLN A 41 26.40 -0.10 -12.79
C GLN A 41 26.05 0.74 -14.02
N ASN A 42 26.98 0.80 -14.96
CA ASN A 42 26.75 1.44 -16.26
C ASN A 42 25.87 0.53 -17.12
N THR A 43 24.78 1.07 -17.64
CA THR A 43 23.90 0.37 -18.59
C THR A 43 23.81 1.20 -19.88
N LEU A 44 24.01 0.55 -21.02
CA LEU A 44 23.74 1.12 -22.33
C LEU A 44 22.26 0.91 -22.65
N LEU A 45 21.57 1.99 -22.98
CA LEU A 45 20.17 1.98 -23.42
C LEU A 45 20.09 2.37 -24.89
N PHE A 46 19.17 1.73 -25.61
CA PHE A 46 18.77 2.18 -26.94
C PHE A 46 18.10 3.56 -26.85
N GLU A 47 18.12 4.34 -27.94
CA GLU A 47 17.54 5.69 -28.00
C GLU A 47 16.13 5.75 -27.40
N ASP A 48 15.21 4.87 -27.80
CA ASP A 48 13.83 4.84 -27.30
C ASP A 48 13.77 4.62 -25.77
N GLN A 49 14.63 3.74 -25.26
CA GLN A 49 14.72 3.45 -23.82
C GLN A 49 15.35 4.61 -23.05
N TYR A 50 16.31 5.30 -23.65
CA TYR A 50 16.95 6.48 -23.09
C TYR A 50 15.96 7.64 -23.01
N GLN A 51 15.18 7.89 -24.06
CA GLN A 51 14.10 8.89 -24.05
C GLN A 51 13.03 8.57 -23.00
N ALA A 52 12.64 7.30 -22.88
CA ALA A 52 11.74 6.85 -21.82
C ALA A 52 12.35 7.02 -20.41
N TRP A 53 13.67 6.88 -20.27
CA TRP A 53 14.39 7.10 -19.02
C TRP A 53 14.46 8.58 -18.63
N LEU A 54 14.64 9.47 -19.60
CA LEU A 54 14.63 10.92 -19.40
C LEU A 54 13.26 11.47 -19.01
N THR A 55 12.18 10.78 -19.40
CA THR A 55 10.82 11.21 -19.08
C THR A 55 10.62 11.24 -17.56
N PRO A 56 10.28 12.41 -16.95
CA PRO A 56 10.07 12.52 -15.52
C PRO A 56 9.07 11.49 -15.02
N ARG A 57 9.52 10.59 -14.14
CA ARG A 57 8.64 9.58 -13.56
C ARG A 57 7.66 10.27 -12.64
N GLN A 58 6.36 10.13 -12.95
CA GLN A 58 5.31 10.55 -12.04
C GLN A 58 5.52 9.85 -10.68
N PRO A 59 5.48 10.59 -9.56
CA PRO A 59 5.70 10.00 -8.25
C PRO A 59 4.61 8.95 -8.00
N LYS A 60 5.03 7.77 -7.55
CA LYS A 60 4.11 6.66 -7.31
C LYS A 60 3.49 6.80 -5.93
N PRO A 61 2.21 6.42 -5.75
CA PRO A 61 1.63 6.34 -4.41
C PRO A 61 2.44 5.37 -3.53
N PRO A 62 2.53 5.62 -2.22
CA PRO A 62 3.18 4.70 -1.29
C PRO A 62 2.62 3.29 -1.41
N ARG A 63 3.51 2.28 -1.49
CA ARG A 63 3.11 0.87 -1.63
C ARG A 63 2.10 0.44 -0.56
N ILE A 64 2.14 1.06 0.62
CA ILE A 64 1.23 0.78 1.73
C ILE A 64 -0.24 1.07 1.40
N GLN A 65 -0.54 2.12 0.60
CA GLN A 65 -1.89 2.42 0.13
C GLN A 65 -2.45 1.29 -0.73
N ALA A 66 -1.64 0.78 -1.66
CA ALA A 66 -2.02 -0.34 -2.50
C ALA A 66 -2.34 -1.60 -1.67
N ASN A 67 -1.61 -1.85 -0.59
CA ASN A 67 -1.89 -3.00 0.28
C ASN A 67 -3.19 -2.85 1.06
N ILE A 68 -3.52 -1.65 1.55
CA ILE A 68 -4.79 -1.40 2.25
C ILE A 68 -5.97 -1.60 1.29
N LYS A 69 -5.86 -1.08 0.07
CA LYS A 69 -6.88 -1.27 -0.97
C LYS A 69 -7.06 -2.75 -1.30
N GLN A 70 -5.96 -3.45 -1.55
CA GLN A 70 -5.99 -4.89 -1.82
C GLN A 70 -6.58 -5.69 -0.65
N ALA A 71 -6.26 -5.35 0.59
CA ALA A 71 -6.82 -5.99 1.77
C ALA A 71 -8.34 -5.81 1.85
N ALA A 72 -8.85 -4.61 1.55
CA ALA A 72 -10.28 -4.32 1.52
C ALA A 72 -11.01 -5.09 0.40
N GLU A 73 -10.42 -5.17 -0.79
CA GLU A 73 -10.96 -5.96 -1.91
C GLU A 73 -11.04 -7.45 -1.58
N LEU A 74 -10.01 -8.00 -0.95
CA LEU A 74 -9.96 -9.40 -0.54
C LEU A 74 -10.96 -9.70 0.59
N GLN A 75 -11.11 -8.80 1.55
CA GLN A 75 -12.12 -8.94 2.61
C GLN A 75 -13.51 -8.93 2.00
N LYS A 76 -13.81 -7.96 1.13
CA LYS A 76 -15.09 -7.89 0.42
C LYS A 76 -15.37 -9.18 -0.34
N ARG A 77 -14.37 -9.76 -1.01
CA ARG A 77 -14.52 -11.02 -1.74
C ARG A 77 -14.88 -12.20 -0.84
N LEU A 78 -14.29 -12.27 0.35
CA LEU A 78 -14.63 -13.29 1.35
C LEU A 78 -16.06 -13.10 1.87
N ASP A 79 -16.48 -11.85 2.05
CA ASP A 79 -17.82 -11.51 2.53
C ASP A 79 -18.89 -11.81 1.45
N ASP A 80 -18.60 -11.52 0.19
CA ASP A 80 -19.52 -11.69 -0.96
C ASP A 80 -19.68 -13.18 -1.37
N THR A 81 -18.73 -14.05 -1.03
CA THR A 81 -18.71 -15.46 -1.47
C THR A 81 -18.82 -16.42 -0.28
N PRO A 82 -20.04 -16.74 0.21
CA PRO A 82 -20.22 -17.65 1.33
C PRO A 82 -19.64 -19.03 1.00
N GLY A 83 -18.80 -19.56 1.89
CA GLY A 83 -18.08 -20.83 1.70
C GLY A 83 -16.66 -20.69 1.13
N LEU A 84 -16.27 -19.51 0.63
CA LEU A 84 -14.89 -19.24 0.26
C LEU A 84 -14.03 -19.08 1.52
N THR A 85 -13.19 -20.09 1.79
CA THR A 85 -12.26 -20.00 2.93
C THR A 85 -11.01 -19.19 2.55
N GLN A 86 -10.38 -18.57 3.55
CA GLN A 86 -9.10 -17.87 3.36
C GLN A 86 -8.03 -18.78 2.72
N THR A 87 -7.99 -20.06 3.07
CA THR A 87 -7.05 -21.03 2.47
C THR A 87 -7.32 -21.25 0.99
N ALA A 88 -8.59 -21.35 0.59
CA ALA A 88 -8.97 -21.48 -0.82
C ALA A 88 -8.62 -20.21 -1.61
N LEU A 89 -8.91 -19.03 -1.05
CA LEU A 89 -8.55 -17.75 -1.65
C LEU A 89 -7.03 -17.59 -1.81
N ALA A 90 -6.23 -18.01 -0.83
CA ALA A 90 -4.78 -17.97 -0.92
C ALA A 90 -4.23 -18.85 -2.06
N ARG A 91 -4.78 -20.07 -2.20
CA ARG A 91 -4.42 -20.99 -3.29
C ARG A 91 -4.79 -20.42 -4.65
N GLU A 92 -5.96 -19.83 -4.79
CA GLU A 92 -6.43 -19.24 -6.04
C GLU A 92 -5.51 -18.09 -6.49
N LEU A 93 -5.06 -17.26 -5.55
CA LEU A 93 -4.14 -16.16 -5.83
C LEU A 93 -2.67 -16.57 -5.95
N GLY A 94 -2.36 -17.88 -5.79
CA GLY A 94 -0.99 -18.37 -5.81
C GLY A 94 -0.10 -17.79 -4.70
N MET A 95 -0.68 -17.43 -3.55
CA MET A 95 0.05 -16.83 -2.42
C MET A 95 0.01 -17.71 -1.17
N ASP A 96 1.02 -17.55 -0.32
CA ASP A 96 1.03 -18.22 0.99
C ASP A 96 -0.11 -17.72 1.89
N ARG A 97 -0.74 -18.64 2.61
CA ARG A 97 -1.85 -18.35 3.53
C ARG A 97 -1.45 -17.33 4.59
N THR A 98 -0.22 -17.40 5.11
CA THR A 98 0.27 -16.43 6.10
C THR A 98 0.36 -15.03 5.52
N THR A 99 0.74 -14.91 4.24
CA THR A 99 0.81 -13.63 3.53
C THR A 99 -0.59 -13.05 3.33
N LEU A 100 -1.56 -13.88 2.94
CA LEU A 100 -2.96 -13.46 2.84
C LEU A 100 -3.49 -12.96 4.19
N ILE A 101 -3.29 -13.71 5.28
CA ILE A 101 -3.73 -13.32 6.62
C ILE A 101 -3.10 -11.99 7.04
N ARG A 102 -1.78 -11.81 6.83
CA ARG A 102 -1.10 -10.54 7.14
C ARG A 102 -1.68 -9.37 6.34
N LEU A 103 -2.10 -9.61 5.10
CA LEU A 103 -2.72 -8.59 4.27
C LEU A 103 -4.13 -8.27 4.78
N LEU A 104 -4.94 -9.29 5.05
CA LEU A 104 -6.29 -9.14 5.61
C LEU A 104 -6.27 -8.43 6.97
N ASN A 105 -5.28 -8.68 7.84
CA ASN A 105 -5.17 -7.99 9.12
C ASN A 105 -5.05 -6.46 8.99
N LEU A 106 -4.63 -5.93 7.83
CA LEU A 106 -4.63 -4.48 7.59
C LEU A 106 -6.05 -3.89 7.58
N THR A 107 -7.09 -4.69 7.34
CA THR A 107 -8.48 -4.26 7.46
C THR A 107 -8.89 -4.00 8.91
N TRP A 108 -8.11 -4.47 9.90
CA TRP A 108 -8.35 -4.22 11.32
C TRP A 108 -7.70 -2.94 11.85
N LEU A 109 -7.04 -2.17 10.98
CA LEU A 109 -6.58 -0.83 11.35
C LEU A 109 -7.77 0.10 11.59
N SER A 110 -7.60 1.03 12.53
CA SER A 110 -8.59 2.02 12.88
C SER A 110 -8.87 2.90 11.66
N PRO A 111 -10.12 3.40 11.51
CA PRO A 111 -10.47 4.29 10.41
C PRO A 111 -9.52 5.50 10.31
N ALA A 112 -9.14 6.10 11.44
CA ALA A 112 -8.23 7.23 11.49
C ALA A 112 -6.83 6.92 10.90
N ILE A 113 -6.30 5.73 11.19
CA ILE A 113 -5.00 5.29 10.64
C ILE A 113 -5.11 5.07 9.13
N LYS A 114 -6.18 4.40 8.67
CA LYS A 114 -6.41 4.18 7.23
C LYS A 114 -6.55 5.49 6.47
N ASP A 115 -7.29 6.45 7.02
CA ASP A 115 -7.48 7.78 6.44
C ASP A 115 -6.16 8.53 6.32
N TYR A 116 -5.32 8.50 7.36
CA TYR A 116 -4.00 9.11 7.27
C TYR A 116 -3.13 8.47 6.18
N ILE A 117 -3.12 7.13 6.10
CA ILE A 117 -2.33 6.43 5.08
C ILE A 117 -2.81 6.78 3.68
N ASN A 118 -4.12 6.89 3.46
CA ASN A 118 -4.71 7.28 2.18
C ASN A 118 -4.40 8.74 1.81
N ARG A 119 -4.18 9.61 2.79
CA ARG A 119 -3.78 11.02 2.57
C ARG A 119 -2.29 11.22 2.33
N LEU A 120 -1.47 10.17 2.48
CA LEU A 120 -0.05 10.27 2.13
C LEU A 120 0.08 10.63 0.66
N GLY A 121 0.84 11.69 0.38
CA GLY A 121 1.13 12.09 -1.00
C GLY A 121 1.94 11.01 -1.72
N PRO A 122 1.94 11.03 -3.07
CA PRO A 122 2.87 10.24 -3.84
C PRO A 122 4.29 10.71 -3.52
N ASP A 123 5.08 9.84 -2.93
CA ASP A 123 6.43 10.18 -2.49
C ASP A 123 7.43 9.60 -3.49
N THR A 124 8.39 10.42 -3.90
CA THR A 124 9.53 9.96 -4.71
C THR A 124 10.45 9.04 -3.91
N LEU A 125 10.41 9.13 -2.58
CA LEU A 125 11.26 8.35 -1.66
C LEU A 125 10.47 7.23 -0.97
N GLN A 126 11.20 6.27 -0.39
CA GLN A 126 10.59 5.19 0.39
C GLN A 126 9.83 5.78 1.58
N CYS A 127 8.51 5.54 1.62
CA CYS A 127 7.69 5.90 2.76
C CYS A 127 8.25 5.23 4.04
N PRO A 128 8.53 5.99 5.11
CA PRO A 128 9.11 5.44 6.34
C PRO A 128 8.16 4.46 7.04
N LEU A 129 6.87 4.52 6.70
CA LEU A 129 5.85 3.61 7.20
C LEU A 129 5.86 2.30 6.39
N THR A 130 6.45 1.25 6.98
CA THR A 130 6.50 -0.09 6.39
C THR A 130 5.33 -0.98 6.85
N LYS A 131 5.08 -2.07 6.11
CA LYS A 131 4.13 -3.13 6.52
C LYS A 131 4.42 -3.69 7.91
N LYS A 132 5.70 -3.76 8.30
CA LYS A 132 6.14 -4.31 9.59
C LYS A 132 5.61 -3.47 10.74
N HIS A 133 5.65 -2.14 10.62
CA HIS A 133 5.15 -1.22 11.64
C HIS A 133 3.62 -1.38 11.81
N LEU A 134 2.88 -1.41 10.69
CA LEU A 134 1.42 -1.57 10.75
C LEU A 134 1.00 -2.90 11.36
N ARG A 135 1.76 -3.98 11.12
CA ARG A 135 1.45 -5.29 11.68
C ARG A 135 1.40 -5.28 13.21
N GLN A 136 2.26 -4.51 13.87
CA GLN A 136 2.24 -4.38 15.33
C GLN A 136 0.98 -3.67 15.85
N LEU A 137 0.39 -2.80 15.02
CA LEU A 137 -0.84 -2.10 15.37
C LEU A 137 -2.07 -2.99 15.15
N THR A 138 -2.04 -3.86 14.15
CA THR A 138 -3.16 -4.80 13.87
C THR A 138 -3.39 -5.83 14.98
N THR A 139 -2.45 -6.03 15.91
CA THR A 139 -2.64 -6.92 17.07
C THR A 139 -3.37 -6.24 18.23
N ILE A 140 -3.52 -4.91 18.20
CA ILE A 140 -4.24 -4.14 19.22
C ILE A 140 -5.71 -4.10 18.81
N GLN A 141 -6.60 -4.62 19.67
CA GLN A 141 -8.05 -4.65 19.40
C GLN A 141 -8.71 -3.29 19.61
N ASP A 142 -8.24 -2.52 20.60
CA ASP A 142 -8.78 -1.20 20.92
C ASP A 142 -8.29 -0.15 19.91
N SER A 143 -9.24 0.50 19.23
CA SER A 143 -8.94 1.49 18.19
C SER A 143 -8.32 2.79 18.72
N GLU A 144 -8.63 3.18 19.96
CA GLU A 144 -8.06 4.38 20.58
C GLU A 144 -6.59 4.12 20.92
N ILE A 145 -6.29 2.99 21.56
CA ILE A 145 -4.91 2.57 21.86
C ILE A 145 -4.10 2.41 20.57
N GLN A 146 -4.70 1.85 19.52
CA GLN A 146 -4.04 1.70 18.23
C GLN A 146 -3.65 3.06 17.62
N THR A 147 -4.54 4.06 17.75
CA THR A 147 -4.32 5.42 17.25
C THR A 147 -3.24 6.15 18.05
N GLU A 148 -3.20 5.97 19.37
CA GLU A 148 -2.15 6.49 20.24
C GLU A 148 -0.78 5.90 19.86
N LYS A 149 -0.69 4.56 19.74
CA LYS A 149 0.53 3.87 19.33
C LYS A 149 1.00 4.25 17.94
N PHE A 150 0.06 4.48 17.01
CA PHE A 150 0.39 4.99 15.69
C PHE A 150 1.00 6.40 15.75
N SER A 151 0.49 7.27 16.62
CA SER A 151 1.03 8.63 16.78
C SER A 151 2.47 8.60 17.29
N GLN A 152 2.75 7.79 18.31
CA GLN A 152 4.10 7.55 18.84
C GLN A 152 5.06 7.01 17.76
N LEU A 153 4.57 6.07 16.93
CA LEU A 153 5.33 5.55 15.81
C LEU A 153 5.69 6.63 14.78
N ILE A 154 4.74 7.49 14.40
CA ILE A 154 4.99 8.58 13.45
C ILE A 154 5.98 9.59 14.02
N GLU A 155 5.91 9.92 15.31
CA GLU A 155 6.89 10.79 15.97
C GLU A 155 8.30 10.19 15.98
N SER A 156 8.42 8.90 16.31
CA SER A 156 9.70 8.18 16.23
C SER A 156 10.28 8.21 14.82
N LEU A 157 9.45 7.98 13.79
CA LEU A 157 9.87 8.02 12.39
C LEU A 157 10.24 9.43 11.93
N LYS A 158 9.75 10.50 12.56
CA LYS A 158 10.21 11.87 12.23
C LYS A 158 11.63 12.11 12.72
N GLY A 159 12.00 11.53 13.86
CA GLY A 159 13.36 11.64 14.42
C GLY A 159 14.43 11.08 13.49
N ASP A 160 14.16 9.93 12.87
CA ASP A 160 15.14 9.23 12.02
C ASP A 160 15.30 9.85 10.62
N TYR A 161 14.30 10.59 10.12
CA TYR A 161 14.22 11.07 8.72
C TYR A 161 14.27 12.59 8.56
N SER A 162 14.62 13.33 9.62
CA SER A 162 14.53 14.80 9.75
C SER A 162 15.24 15.64 8.66
N LYS A 163 16.01 15.05 7.74
CA LYS A 163 16.74 15.84 6.74
C LYS A 163 15.96 16.22 5.48
N ASN A 164 14.89 15.50 5.03
CA ASN A 164 14.32 15.78 3.70
C ASN A 164 12.81 15.51 3.44
N THR A 165 12.02 14.92 4.34
CA THR A 165 10.62 14.54 4.02
C THR A 165 9.59 15.23 4.91
N LYS A 166 8.70 16.02 4.30
CA LYS A 166 7.52 16.62 4.96
C LYS A 166 6.41 15.58 5.10
N LEU A 167 6.44 14.80 6.19
CA LEU A 167 5.31 13.94 6.54
C LEU A 167 4.12 14.79 7.01
N PRO A 168 2.88 14.48 6.59
CA PRO A 168 1.70 15.17 7.11
C PRO A 168 1.61 14.98 8.62
N THR A 169 1.16 16.02 9.33
CA THR A 169 0.93 15.91 10.78
C THR A 169 -0.29 15.03 11.02
N PHE A 170 -0.09 13.91 11.71
CA PHE A 170 -1.19 13.10 12.22
C PHE A 170 -1.89 13.90 13.33
N GLN A 171 -3.09 14.40 13.05
CA GLN A 171 -3.93 15.04 14.05
C GLN A 171 -4.92 13.99 14.56
N ILE A 172 -4.76 13.57 15.81
CA ILE A 172 -5.80 12.81 16.50
C ILE A 172 -6.97 13.78 16.65
N LEU A 173 -8.05 13.57 15.91
CA LEU A 173 -9.31 14.23 16.18
C LEU A 173 -9.84 13.66 17.49
N SER A 174 -9.33 14.17 18.61
CA SER A 174 -9.82 13.85 19.94
C SER A 174 -11.29 14.26 19.97
N THR A 175 -12.18 13.26 19.88
CA THR A 175 -13.61 13.44 20.15
C THR A 175 -13.86 13.64 21.64
N SER A 176 -12.84 13.48 22.48
CA SER A 176 -12.88 13.68 23.93
C SER A 176 -12.65 15.14 24.30
N SER A 177 -13.67 15.97 24.08
CA SER A 177 -13.95 17.20 24.85
C SER A 177 -15.29 17.84 24.52
N ARG A 178 -16.24 17.12 23.91
CA ARG A 178 -17.66 17.50 24.04
C ARG A 178 -18.16 17.06 25.42
N ALA A 179 -17.52 17.61 26.45
CA ALA A 179 -18.04 17.60 27.80
C ALA A 179 -19.44 18.23 27.73
N LEU A 180 -20.40 17.41 28.11
CA LEU A 180 -21.80 17.73 28.31
C LEU A 180 -21.91 18.91 29.29
N SER A 181 -21.82 20.13 28.79
CA SER A 181 -22.43 21.30 29.43
C SER A 181 -23.89 21.38 28.97
N LEU A 182 -24.64 20.29 29.15
CA LEU A 182 -26.09 20.35 29.13
C LEU A 182 -26.52 20.93 30.47
N SER A 183 -26.63 22.25 30.46
CA SER A 183 -27.22 23.05 31.50
C SER A 183 -28.54 22.45 31.98
N LYS A 184 -28.63 22.26 33.28
CA LYS A 184 -29.86 22.30 34.07
C LYS A 184 -30.92 23.22 33.44
N ARG A 185 -32.01 22.64 32.92
CA ARG A 185 -33.36 23.24 32.79
C ARG A 185 -34.32 22.06 32.75
N SER A 186 -34.86 21.65 33.90
CA SER A 186 -36.07 22.17 34.55
C SER A 186 -37.25 21.24 34.27
N ASN A 187 -37.71 20.58 35.32
CA ASN A 187 -39.06 20.04 35.57
C ASN A 187 -40.02 19.99 34.38
N PHE A 188 -40.35 18.77 33.95
CA PHE A 188 -41.67 18.47 33.42
C PHE A 188 -42.32 17.39 34.32
N PRO A 189 -43.47 17.69 34.95
CA PRO A 189 -44.23 16.70 35.70
C PRO A 189 -45.10 15.88 34.76
N GLY A 190 -45.08 14.57 34.99
CA GLY A 190 -46.17 13.60 34.83
C GLY A 190 -47.08 13.67 33.60
N GLU A 191 -46.95 12.67 32.74
CA GLU A 191 -48.14 12.00 32.19
C GLU A 191 -47.94 10.49 32.23
N SER A 192 -48.90 9.84 32.88
CA SER A 192 -49.07 8.41 33.00
C SER A 192 -50.03 7.98 31.89
N GLY A 193 -49.71 6.92 31.14
CA GLY A 193 -50.59 6.39 30.10
C GLY A 193 -50.09 5.07 29.52
N PRO A 194 -50.99 4.16 29.07
CA PRO A 194 -50.98 2.78 29.53
C PRO A 194 -50.24 1.79 28.64
N THR A 195 -49.83 0.71 29.32
CA THR A 195 -49.57 -0.64 28.81
C THR A 195 -50.55 -1.06 27.72
N ASN A 196 -50.02 -1.39 26.54
CA ASN A 196 -50.68 -2.29 25.61
C ASN A 196 -49.81 -3.52 25.37
N ARG A 197 -50.18 -4.59 26.07
CA ARG A 197 -50.01 -5.98 25.65
C ARG A 197 -50.79 -6.20 24.36
N ASN A 198 -50.17 -6.83 23.36
CA ASN A 198 -50.76 -7.67 22.31
C ASN A 198 -49.69 -7.86 21.24
N MET A 199 -49.51 -8.99 20.57
CA MET A 199 -50.05 -10.34 20.68
C MET A 199 -49.05 -11.21 19.91
N GLU A 200 -48.98 -12.48 20.30
CA GLU A 200 -48.31 -13.55 19.59
C GLU A 200 -48.67 -13.56 18.09
N CYS A 201 -47.68 -13.81 17.25
CA CYS A 201 -47.90 -14.39 15.92
C CYS A 201 -46.90 -15.54 15.75
N LEU A 202 -47.31 -16.69 16.28
CA LEU A 202 -46.84 -18.01 15.84
C LEU A 202 -47.25 -18.20 14.38
N ALA A 203 -46.28 -18.22 13.47
CA ALA A 203 -46.46 -18.77 12.13
C ALA A 203 -45.50 -19.95 11.94
N LEU A 204 -45.96 -21.12 12.41
CA LEU A 204 -45.44 -22.42 12.04
C LEU A 204 -45.87 -22.71 10.59
N GLY A 205 -44.98 -22.42 9.64
CA GLY A 205 -45.10 -22.92 8.27
C GLY A 205 -44.46 -24.30 8.16
N LYS A 206 -45.30 -25.35 8.20
CA LYS A 206 -44.97 -26.68 7.69
C LYS A 206 -45.42 -26.77 6.23
N HIS A 207 -44.52 -27.14 5.33
CA HIS A 207 -44.81 -27.79 4.04
C HIS A 207 -43.61 -28.72 3.77
N GLN A 208 -43.74 -30.06 3.73
CA GLN A 208 -44.29 -30.90 2.63
C GLN A 208 -43.56 -30.61 1.31
N GLU A 209 -42.92 -31.52 0.60
CA GLU A 209 -42.86 -33.01 0.56
C GLU A 209 -41.45 -33.45 0.14
#